data_AF-A0A352L150-F1
#
_entry.id   AF-A0A352L150-F1
#
_cell.length_a   1.000
_cell.length_b   1.000
_cell.length_c   1.000
_cell.angle_alpha   90.00
_cell.angle_beta   90.00
_cell.angle_gamma   90.00
#
_symmetry.space_group_name_H-M   'P 1'
#
loop_
_entity.id
_entity.type
_entity.pdbx_description
1 polymer ?
#
loop_
_entity_poly.entity_id
_entity_poly.type
_entity_poly.pdbx_seq_one_letter_code
_entity_poly.pdbx_strand_id
1 'polypeptide(L)'
;MRRLNCEKRVCGLNRRSRRAGFTLLELLIVLAIIVVIAAMVVPNLIGSQQKANEDVTLATIKSIEKNPVGTWAADHDGSYLKASGQEAWQQMMNPQAYKGRKLRPYIEELPLDAWGRPLQYEWNGDGHSKKQNALKPAIWSMGANGQDEGGEGDDIPSWKTLAATE
;
A
#
# COMPACT_ATOMS: atom_id res chain seq x y z
N MET A 1 42.95 -91.96 23.30
CA MET A 1 42.96 -90.60 22.71
C MET A 1 41.67 -90.36 21.95
N ARG A 2 40.84 -89.41 22.40
CA ARG A 2 40.16 -88.34 21.63
C ARG A 2 38.94 -87.86 22.40
N ARG A 3 38.98 -86.57 22.75
CA ARG A 3 37.86 -85.76 23.24
C ARG A 3 36.73 -85.74 22.19
N LEU A 4 35.51 -85.38 22.60
CA LEU A 4 34.83 -84.16 22.13
C LEU A 4 33.48 -83.96 22.84
N ASN A 5 33.37 -82.84 23.55
CA ASN A 5 32.12 -82.21 23.97
C ASN A 5 31.29 -81.83 22.74
N CYS A 6 29.97 -81.93 22.85
CA CYS A 6 29.04 -81.23 21.95
C CYS A 6 28.03 -80.45 22.79
N GLU A 7 28.29 -79.16 22.94
CA GLU A 7 27.46 -78.16 23.61
C GLU A 7 26.31 -77.76 22.65
N LYS A 8 25.06 -78.00 23.05
CA LYS A 8 23.88 -77.63 22.26
C LYS A 8 23.61 -76.13 22.38
N ARG A 9 23.82 -75.42 21.27
CA ARG A 9 23.54 -73.99 21.10
C ARG A 9 22.04 -73.67 21.09
N VAL A 10 21.71 -72.56 21.72
CA VAL A 10 20.40 -71.89 21.78
C VAL A 10 19.93 -71.47 20.38
N CYS A 11 18.69 -71.81 20.02
CA CYS A 11 18.03 -71.33 18.79
C CYS A 11 17.20 -70.08 19.10
N GLY A 12 17.79 -68.89 18.90
CA GLY A 12 17.06 -67.62 18.93
C GLY A 12 16.51 -67.28 17.55
N LEU A 13 15.19 -67.36 17.36
CA LEU A 13 14.51 -66.89 16.15
C LEU A 13 14.50 -65.36 16.11
N ASN A 14 15.49 -64.79 15.43
CA ASN A 14 15.60 -63.35 15.21
C ASN A 14 14.54 -62.89 14.18
N ARG A 15 13.40 -62.34 14.63
CA ARG A 15 12.42 -61.69 13.75
C ARG A 15 13.06 -60.42 13.16
N ARG A 16 13.49 -60.47 11.90
CA ARG A 16 13.87 -59.27 11.14
C ARG A 16 12.68 -58.31 11.07
N SER A 17 12.76 -57.23 11.82
CA SER A 17 11.92 -56.05 11.61
C SER A 17 12.12 -55.58 10.16
N ARG A 18 11.07 -55.70 9.33
CA ARG A 18 11.06 -55.13 7.98
C ARG A 18 11.06 -53.62 8.16
N ARG A 19 12.20 -52.98 7.91
CA ARG A 19 12.26 -51.51 7.77
C ARG A 19 11.33 -51.13 6.63
N ALA A 20 10.25 -50.40 6.93
CA ALA A 20 9.44 -49.75 5.92
C ALA A 20 10.30 -48.65 5.30
N GLY A 21 10.69 -48.84 4.03
CA GLY A 21 11.42 -47.83 3.27
C GLY A 21 10.44 -46.83 2.68
N PHE A 22 10.82 -45.55 2.69
CA PHE A 22 10.09 -44.47 2.02
C PHE A 22 10.05 -44.76 0.52
N THR A 23 8.87 -44.69 -0.10
CA THR A 23 8.76 -44.89 -1.55
C THR A 23 9.00 -43.57 -2.28
N LEU A 24 9.67 -43.61 -3.45
CA LEU A 24 9.86 -42.40 -4.27
C LEU A 24 8.52 -41.80 -4.72
N LEU A 25 7.51 -42.66 -4.93
CA LEU A 25 6.17 -42.27 -5.33
C LEU A 25 5.46 -41.44 -4.25
N GLU A 26 5.66 -41.78 -2.97
CA GLU A 26 5.09 -41.06 -1.85
C GLU A 26 5.66 -39.63 -1.75
N LEU A 27 6.96 -39.44 -1.99
CA LEU A 27 7.55 -38.11 -2.12
C LEU A 27 6.96 -37.35 -3.33
N LEU A 28 6.80 -38.03 -4.46
CA LEU A 28 6.37 -37.42 -5.72
C LEU A 28 4.96 -36.84 -5.59
N ILE A 29 4.03 -37.60 -5.01
CA ILE A 29 2.65 -37.14 -4.78
C ILE A 29 2.63 -35.96 -3.81
N VAL A 30 3.43 -35.99 -2.73
CA VAL A 30 3.51 -34.90 -1.77
C VAL A 30 4.00 -33.61 -2.43
N LEU A 31 5.06 -33.68 -3.23
CA LEU A 31 5.58 -32.52 -3.96
C LEU A 31 4.55 -31.98 -4.97
N ALA A 32 3.83 -32.87 -5.67
CA ALA A 32 2.79 -32.48 -6.60
C ALA A 32 1.67 -31.69 -5.91
N ILE A 33 1.20 -32.13 -4.73
CA ILE A 33 0.16 -31.44 -3.97
C ILE A 33 0.66 -30.08 -3.45
N ILE A 34 1.90 -29.99 -2.97
CA ILE A 34 2.50 -28.71 -2.53
C ILE A 34 2.54 -27.70 -3.67
N VAL A 35 2.93 -28.11 -4.89
CA VAL A 35 2.96 -27.22 -6.07
C VAL A 35 1.57 -26.70 -6.41
N VAL A 36 0.54 -27.56 -6.37
CA VAL A 36 -0.85 -27.16 -6.65
C VAL A 36 -1.36 -26.15 -5.63
N ILE A 37 -1.12 -26.39 -4.33
CA ILE A 37 -1.55 -25.45 -3.27
C ILE A 37 -0.79 -24.13 -3.38
N ALA A 38 0.53 -24.16 -3.59
CA ALA A 38 1.35 -22.96 -3.72
C ALA A 38 0.89 -22.07 -4.90
N ALA A 39 0.47 -22.68 -6.02
CA ALA A 39 -0.06 -21.95 -7.16
C ALA A 39 -1.38 -21.21 -6.87
N MET A 40 -2.23 -21.73 -5.97
CA MET A 40 -3.56 -21.17 -5.69
C MET A 40 -3.56 -20.07 -4.61
N VAL A 41 -2.62 -20.08 -3.67
CA VAL A 41 -2.68 -19.19 -2.49
C VAL A 41 -2.11 -17.79 -2.76
N VAL A 42 -1.18 -17.64 -3.71
CA VAL A 42 -0.47 -16.37 -3.97
C VAL A 42 -1.31 -15.24 -4.61
N PRO A 43 -2.22 -15.47 -5.58
CA PRO A 43 -2.74 -14.36 -6.40
C PRO A 43 -3.71 -13.42 -5.67
N ASN A 44 -4.35 -13.84 -4.57
CA ASN A 44 -5.43 -13.08 -3.94
C ASN A 44 -4.97 -11.90 -3.06
N LEU A 45 -3.69 -11.81 -2.69
CA LEU A 45 -3.23 -10.79 -1.74
C LEU A 45 -2.97 -9.42 -2.38
N ILE A 46 -2.52 -9.39 -3.64
CA ILE A 46 -1.94 -8.19 -4.24
C ILE A 46 -3.02 -7.16 -4.61
N GLY A 47 -4.15 -7.60 -5.20
CA GLY A 47 -5.21 -6.70 -5.64
C GLY A 47 -5.95 -5.99 -4.49
N SER A 48 -6.09 -6.65 -3.34
CA SER A 48 -6.74 -6.05 -2.17
C SER A 48 -5.88 -4.97 -1.52
N GLN A 49 -4.55 -5.14 -1.51
CA GLN A 49 -3.65 -4.14 -0.95
C GLN A 49 -3.64 -2.87 -1.78
N GLN A 50 -3.64 -3.00 -3.11
CA GLN A 50 -3.66 -1.86 -4.02
C GLN A 50 -4.92 -1.01 -3.82
N LYS A 51 -6.11 -1.62 -3.80
CA LYS A 51 -7.37 -0.92 -3.53
C LYS A 51 -7.37 -0.23 -2.16
N ALA A 52 -6.87 -0.90 -1.12
CA ALA A 52 -6.76 -0.31 0.20
C ALA A 52 -5.83 0.92 0.22
N ASN A 53 -4.72 0.87 -0.51
CA ASN A 53 -3.80 2.00 -0.64
C ASN A 53 -4.45 3.17 -1.39
N GLU A 54 -5.22 2.88 -2.44
CA GLU A 54 -5.99 3.89 -3.17
C GLU A 54 -7.02 4.58 -2.27
N ASP A 55 -7.78 3.81 -1.49
CA ASP A 55 -8.79 4.31 -0.56
C ASP A 55 -8.17 5.17 0.57
N VAL A 56 -7.05 4.73 1.14
CA VAL A 56 -6.31 5.49 2.16
C VAL A 56 -5.82 6.81 1.57
N THR A 57 -5.25 6.77 0.37
CA THR A 57 -4.75 7.98 -0.30
C THR A 57 -5.90 8.96 -0.59
N LEU A 58 -7.04 8.47 -1.06
CA LEU A 58 -8.24 9.28 -1.28
C LEU A 58 -8.76 9.91 0.03
N ALA A 59 -8.73 9.16 1.14
CA ALA A 59 -9.10 9.68 2.45
C ALA A 59 -8.15 10.79 2.91
N THR A 60 -6.84 10.60 2.74
CA THR A 60 -5.82 11.63 3.03
C THR A 60 -6.05 12.88 2.20
N ILE A 61 -6.23 12.75 0.88
CA ILE A 61 -6.51 13.89 -0.02
C ILE A 61 -7.75 14.66 0.46
N LYS A 62 -8.85 13.97 0.77
CA LYS A 62 -10.08 14.61 1.27
C LYS A 62 -9.89 15.30 2.62
N SER A 63 -9.06 14.74 3.50
CA SER A 63 -8.74 15.35 4.80
C SER A 63 -7.95 16.64 4.61
N ILE A 64 -6.92 16.61 3.74
CA ILE A 64 -6.07 17.75 3.42
C ILE A 64 -6.85 18.85 2.68
N GLU A 65 -7.71 18.47 1.73
CA GLU A 65 -8.55 19.42 1.01
C GLU A 65 -9.48 20.19 1.96
N LYS A 66 -10.05 19.51 2.97
CA LYS A 66 -11.00 20.12 3.91
C LYS A 66 -10.32 20.93 5.01
N ASN A 67 -9.32 20.37 5.67
CA ASN A 67 -8.71 20.97 6.86
C ASN A 67 -7.66 22.02 6.48
N PRO A 68 -6.43 21.68 6.08
CA PRO A 68 -5.41 22.69 5.84
C PRO A 68 -5.73 23.60 4.66
N VAL A 69 -6.16 23.05 3.53
CA VAL A 69 -6.41 23.84 2.30
C VAL A 69 -7.68 24.67 2.46
N GLY A 70 -8.74 24.09 3.02
CA GLY A 70 -9.98 24.81 3.33
C GLY A 70 -9.81 25.89 4.38
N THR A 71 -9.03 25.63 5.45
CA THR A 71 -8.76 26.63 6.49
C THR A 71 -7.86 27.75 5.98
N TRP A 72 -6.85 27.44 5.14
CA TRP A 72 -6.06 28.46 4.46
C TRP A 72 -6.97 29.43 3.70
N ALA A 73 -7.89 28.91 2.89
CA ALA A 73 -8.81 29.75 2.15
C ALA A 73 -9.69 30.59 3.09
N ALA A 74 -10.18 30.02 4.20
CA ALA A 74 -10.96 30.76 5.19
C ALA A 74 -10.20 31.96 5.79
N ASP A 75 -8.89 31.80 6.07
CA ASP A 75 -8.06 32.86 6.63
C ASP A 75 -7.64 33.93 5.60
N HIS A 76 -7.65 33.59 4.31
CA HIS A 76 -7.25 34.43 3.17
C HIS A 76 -8.43 34.92 2.32
N ASP A 77 -9.55 35.29 2.95
CA ASP A 77 -10.77 35.82 2.31
C ASP A 77 -11.36 34.92 1.20
N GLY A 78 -11.22 33.60 1.33
CA GLY A 78 -11.66 32.62 0.34
C GLY A 78 -10.64 32.35 -0.79
N SER A 79 -9.47 32.98 -0.75
CA SER A 79 -8.40 32.75 -1.74
C SER A 79 -7.53 31.56 -1.33
N TYR A 80 -7.44 30.57 -2.22
CA TYR A 80 -6.51 29.44 -2.05
C TYR A 80 -5.06 29.86 -2.30
N LEU A 81 -4.14 29.03 -1.83
CA LEU A 81 -2.71 29.24 -1.98
C LEU A 81 -2.32 29.15 -3.47
N LYS A 82 -1.70 30.22 -3.98
CA LYS A 82 -1.22 30.32 -5.36
C LYS A 82 0.22 29.81 -5.47
N ALA A 83 0.40 28.52 -5.22
CA ALA A 83 1.68 27.83 -5.31
C ALA A 83 1.50 26.48 -6.00
N SER A 84 2.61 25.83 -6.33
CA SER A 84 2.60 24.49 -6.90
C SER A 84 3.70 23.62 -6.26
N GLY A 85 3.52 22.30 -6.37
CA GLY A 85 4.44 21.30 -5.85
C GLY A 85 4.63 21.37 -4.34
N GLN A 86 5.83 21.02 -3.90
CA GLN A 86 6.16 20.91 -2.47
C GLN A 86 6.27 22.27 -1.76
N GLU A 87 6.51 23.35 -2.49
CA GLU A 87 6.58 24.71 -1.94
C GLU A 87 5.24 25.13 -1.33
N ALA A 88 4.12 24.65 -1.90
CA ALA A 88 2.80 24.88 -1.36
C ALA A 88 2.66 24.35 0.07
N TRP A 89 3.14 23.13 0.32
CA TRP A 89 3.12 22.51 1.65
C TRP A 89 4.02 23.24 2.63
N GLN A 90 5.21 23.67 2.20
CA GLN A 90 6.12 24.44 3.04
C GLN A 90 5.51 25.79 3.47
N GLN A 91 4.79 26.47 2.57
CA GLN A 91 4.08 27.70 2.91
C GLN A 91 2.91 27.45 3.88
N MET A 92 2.25 26.30 3.81
CA MET A 92 1.21 25.92 4.78
C MET A 92 1.78 25.53 6.14
N MET A 93 3.01 24.99 6.20
CA MET A 93 3.72 24.71 7.45
C MET A 93 4.22 25.98 8.14
N ASN A 94 4.73 26.95 7.38
CA ASN A 94 5.21 28.22 7.92
C ASN A 94 4.52 29.41 7.24
N PRO A 95 3.21 29.61 7.52
CA PRO A 95 2.46 30.67 6.88
C PRO A 95 2.94 32.05 7.32
N GLN A 96 3.09 32.95 6.36
CA GLN A 96 3.39 34.35 6.64
C GLN A 96 2.19 35.04 7.31
N ALA A 97 2.44 36.10 8.07
CA ALA A 97 1.34 36.86 8.66
C ALA A 97 0.44 37.45 7.57
N TYR A 98 -0.88 37.32 7.74
CA TYR A 98 -1.86 37.83 6.78
C TYR A 98 -2.66 38.97 7.42
N LYS A 99 -2.64 40.16 6.79
CA LYS A 99 -3.29 41.38 7.29
C LYS A 99 -2.97 41.70 8.76
N GLY A 100 -1.70 41.50 9.15
CA GLY A 100 -1.23 41.74 10.52
C GLY A 100 -1.63 40.67 11.55
N ARG A 101 -2.36 39.62 11.14
CA ARG A 101 -2.65 38.46 11.98
C ARG A 101 -1.56 37.41 11.84
N LYS A 102 -1.05 36.92 12.96
CA LYS A 102 -0.13 35.78 12.99
C LYS A 102 -0.95 34.50 12.76
N LEU A 103 -0.62 33.78 11.68
CA LEU A 103 -1.24 32.50 11.37
C LEU A 103 -0.51 31.36 12.08
N ARG A 104 -1.23 30.29 12.40
CA ARG A 104 -0.66 29.04 12.90
C ARG A 104 -0.36 28.14 11.70
N PRO A 105 0.63 27.22 11.81
CA PRO A 105 0.82 26.17 10.80
C PRO A 105 -0.50 25.46 10.51
N TYR A 106 -0.85 25.33 9.24
CA TYR A 106 -2.03 24.57 8.81
C TYR A 106 -1.75 23.07 8.76
N ILE A 107 -0.47 22.73 8.58
CA ILE A 107 0.03 21.36 8.44
C ILE A 107 1.29 21.25 9.30
N GLU A 108 1.42 20.14 10.01
CA GLU A 108 2.61 19.82 10.81
C GLU A 108 3.63 18.99 10.02
N GLU A 109 3.15 18.06 9.19
CA GLU A 109 3.96 17.11 8.42
C GLU A 109 3.51 17.03 6.96
N LEU A 110 4.43 16.72 6.04
CA LEU A 110 4.09 16.63 4.63
C LEU A 110 3.01 15.56 4.42
N PRO A 111 1.91 15.88 3.73
CA PRO A 111 0.88 14.89 3.47
C PRO A 111 1.41 13.85 2.50
N LEU A 112 1.51 12.60 2.96
CA LEU A 112 2.00 11.47 2.18
C LEU A 112 0.83 10.62 1.65
N ASP A 113 1.02 10.04 0.48
CA ASP A 113 0.17 8.97 -0.04
C ASP A 113 0.46 7.62 0.64
N ALA A 114 -0.31 6.59 0.30
CA ALA A 114 -0.13 5.25 0.86
C ALA A 114 1.21 4.57 0.49
N TRP A 115 1.95 5.14 -0.46
CA TRP A 115 3.27 4.68 -0.90
C TRP A 115 4.41 5.54 -0.34
N GLY A 116 4.10 6.51 0.53
CA GLY A 116 5.07 7.36 1.21
C GLY A 116 5.59 8.55 0.40
N ARG A 117 4.95 8.90 -0.73
CA ARG A 117 5.29 10.09 -1.52
C ARG A 117 4.43 11.28 -1.12
N PRO A 118 4.98 12.51 -1.14
CA PRO A 118 4.19 13.71 -0.91
C PRO A 118 3.09 13.86 -1.95
N LEU A 119 1.90 14.28 -1.51
CA LEU A 119 0.83 14.68 -2.43
C LEU A 119 1.27 15.87 -3.28
N GLN A 120 0.82 15.92 -4.51
CA GLN A 120 0.98 17.08 -5.38
C GLN A 120 -0.08 18.12 -5.06
N TYR A 121 0.30 19.38 -5.19
CA TYR A 121 -0.58 20.53 -5.08
C TYR A 121 -0.34 21.44 -6.28
N GLU A 122 -1.40 21.90 -6.93
CA GLU A 122 -1.28 22.88 -7.99
C GLU A 122 -2.44 23.88 -7.95
N TRP A 123 -2.11 25.15 -8.09
CA TRP A 123 -3.06 26.21 -8.39
C TRP A 123 -2.86 26.71 -9.82
N ASN A 124 -3.79 26.37 -10.71
CA ASN A 124 -3.78 26.80 -12.11
C ASN A 124 -4.68 28.03 -12.39
N GLY A 125 -5.37 28.57 -11.39
CA GLY A 125 -6.28 29.72 -11.54
C GLY A 125 -7.70 29.38 -12.03
N ASP A 126 -7.85 28.29 -12.77
CA ASP A 126 -9.15 27.84 -13.33
C ASP A 126 -9.91 26.89 -12.40
N GLY A 127 -9.25 26.34 -11.39
CA GLY A 127 -9.85 25.52 -10.35
C GLY A 127 -10.15 24.10 -10.82
N HIS A 128 -9.66 23.12 -10.06
CA HIS A 128 -9.85 21.69 -10.34
C HIS A 128 -11.03 21.15 -9.52
N SER A 129 -12.24 21.71 -9.65
CA SER A 129 -13.41 21.17 -8.95
C SER A 129 -14.47 20.64 -9.92
N LYS A 130 -15.09 19.51 -9.56
CA LYS A 130 -16.29 19.01 -10.23
C LYS A 130 -17.50 19.94 -10.10
N LYS A 131 -17.52 20.82 -9.09
CA LYS A 131 -18.61 21.77 -8.90
C LYS A 131 -18.35 23.01 -9.73
N GLN A 132 -19.30 23.33 -10.62
CA GLN A 132 -19.32 24.62 -11.31
C GLN A 132 -19.18 25.75 -10.26
N ASN A 133 -18.25 26.68 -10.48
CA ASN A 133 -17.90 27.81 -9.60
C ASN A 133 -17.20 27.48 -8.25
N ALA A 134 -16.72 26.26 -8.03
CA ALA A 134 -15.83 25.99 -6.89
C ALA A 134 -14.36 26.04 -7.34
N LEU A 135 -13.74 27.22 -7.32
CA LEU A 135 -12.32 27.38 -7.61
C LEU A 135 -11.49 26.73 -6.50
N LYS A 136 -11.09 25.46 -6.65
CA LYS A 136 -10.25 24.72 -5.70
C LYS A 136 -8.92 24.31 -6.34
N PRO A 137 -7.83 24.21 -5.57
CA PRO A 137 -6.57 23.70 -6.10
C PRO A 137 -6.67 22.21 -6.48
N ALA A 138 -5.85 21.79 -7.44
CA ALA A 138 -5.62 20.38 -7.72
C ALA A 138 -4.77 19.77 -6.61
N ILE A 139 -5.22 18.63 -6.10
CA ILE A 139 -4.44 17.81 -5.16
C ILE A 139 -4.52 16.38 -5.65
N TRP A 140 -3.38 15.73 -5.86
CA TRP A 140 -3.34 14.35 -6.36
C TRP A 140 -2.14 13.57 -5.85
N SER A 141 -2.22 12.25 -6.00
CA SER A 141 -1.09 11.31 -5.82
C SER A 141 -0.75 10.68 -7.17
N MET A 142 0.53 10.40 -7.39
CA MET A 142 1.10 9.77 -8.59
C MET A 142 0.89 8.25 -8.66
N GLY A 143 -0.14 7.71 -8.00
CA GLY A 143 -0.48 6.28 -8.05
C GLY A 143 0.61 5.35 -7.54
N ALA A 144 0.58 4.05 -7.85
CA ALA A 144 1.62 3.11 -7.44
C ALA A 144 2.94 3.32 -8.20
N ASN A 145 2.89 3.68 -9.48
CA ASN A 145 4.03 3.81 -10.37
C ASN A 145 4.92 5.04 -10.07
N GLY A 146 4.38 6.07 -9.41
CA GLY A 146 5.07 7.33 -9.11
C GLY A 146 5.32 8.23 -10.31
N GLN A 147 4.59 8.02 -11.40
CA GLN A 147 4.67 8.84 -12.59
C GLN A 147 3.46 9.78 -12.59
N ASP A 148 3.70 11.06 -12.84
CA ASP A 148 2.61 12.03 -12.95
C ASP A 148 1.98 11.94 -14.34
N GLU A 149 0.76 11.44 -14.40
CA GLU A 149 -0.04 11.32 -15.62
C GLU A 149 -1.18 12.35 -15.64
N GLY A 150 -1.11 13.39 -14.80
CA GLY A 150 -2.08 14.48 -14.78
C GLY A 150 -3.49 14.07 -14.32
N GLY A 151 -3.60 13.03 -13.49
CA GLY A 151 -4.88 12.48 -13.04
C GLY A 151 -5.44 11.35 -13.91
N GLU A 152 -4.61 10.80 -14.80
CA GLU A 152 -4.87 9.59 -15.58
C GLU A 152 -4.15 8.36 -15.00
N GLY A 153 -4.28 7.21 -15.66
CA GLY A 153 -3.71 5.94 -15.20
C GLY A 153 -4.06 5.57 -13.76
N ASP A 154 -3.02 5.38 -12.95
CA ASP A 154 -3.10 5.06 -11.52
C ASP A 154 -3.06 6.29 -10.60
N ASP A 155 -3.04 7.50 -11.16
CA ASP A 155 -3.14 8.73 -10.38
C ASP A 155 -4.47 8.82 -9.63
N ILE A 156 -4.40 9.39 -8.44
CA ILE A 156 -5.57 9.59 -7.57
C ILE A 156 -5.78 11.09 -7.38
N PRO A 157 -6.53 11.75 -8.28
CA PRO A 157 -6.81 13.18 -8.16
C PRO A 157 -8.06 13.48 -7.32
N SER A 158 -8.05 14.60 -6.60
CA SER A 158 -9.18 15.07 -5.78
C SER A 158 -10.44 15.36 -6.59
N TRP A 159 -10.27 15.72 -7.87
CA TRP A 159 -11.35 16.14 -8.77
C TRP A 159 -11.93 15.01 -9.61
N LYS A 160 -11.37 13.80 -9.57
CA LYS A 160 -11.97 12.63 -10.22
C LYS A 160 -12.73 11.86 -9.15
N THR A 161 -13.98 11.56 -9.44
CA THR A 161 -14.67 10.49 -8.70
C THR A 161 -14.12 9.25 -9.34
N LEU A 162 -13.27 8.51 -8.63
CA LEU A 162 -12.97 7.14 -9.02
C LEU A 162 -14.34 6.47 -9.17
N ALA A 163 -14.77 6.26 -10.41
CA ALA A 163 -15.94 5.45 -10.66
C ALA A 163 -15.58 4.12 -10.02
N ALA A 164 -16.35 3.70 -9.02
CA ALA A 164 -16.21 2.37 -8.47
C ALA A 164 -16.34 1.42 -9.67
N THR A 165 -15.20 0.88 -10.12
CA THR A 165 -15.20 -0.15 -11.13
C THR A 165 -15.78 -1.38 -10.44
N GLU A 166 -17.10 -1.53 -10.57
CA GLU A 166 -17.85 -2.73 -10.23
C GLU A 166 -17.35 -3.93 -11.04
#